data_AF-A0A6A7BP94-F1
#
_entry.id   AF-A0A6A7BP94-F1
#
_cell.length_a   1.000
_cell.length_b   1.000
_cell.length_c   1.000
_cell.angle_alpha   90.00
_cell.angle_beta   90.00
_cell.angle_gamma   90.00
#
_symmetry.space_group_name_H-M   'P 1'
#
loop_
_entity.id
_entity.type
_entity.pdbx_description
1 polymer ?
#
loop_
_entity_poly.entity_id
_entity_poly.type
_entity_poly.pdbx_seq_one_letter_code
_entity_poly.pdbx_strand_id
1 'polypeptide(L)'
;MGEIDIIEGTNDEQFNIITLHTDTGCAVTLPAPMQGTLIRKDCCTNAVEYDGCGIKAPVSESVSETSFPTAVHDFNALGSGLYVTYWSSAGIKIYPSREKRYRLT
;
A
#
# COMPACT_ATOMS: atom_id res chain seq x y z
N MET A 1 -6.47 13.85 13.43
CA MET A 1 -5.79 12.58 13.77
C MET A 1 -5.68 11.77 12.48
N GLY A 2 -4.80 10.78 12.39
CA GLY A 2 -4.70 9.98 11.16
C GLY A 2 -4.10 8.59 11.38
N GLU A 3 -4.16 7.78 10.35
CA GLU A 3 -3.69 6.40 10.29
C GLU A 3 -3.00 6.12 8.95
N ILE A 4 -2.04 5.19 8.98
CA ILE A 4 -1.33 4.68 7.81
C ILE A 4 -1.48 3.16 7.83
N ASP A 5 -2.32 2.64 6.95
CA ASP A 5 -2.50 1.20 6.78
C ASP A 5 -1.48 0.70 5.77
N ILE A 6 -0.38 0.16 6.30
CA ILE A 6 0.74 -0.34 5.50
C ILE A 6 0.36 -1.65 4.81
N ILE A 7 -0.39 -2.51 5.51
CA ILE A 7 -0.88 -3.80 5.02
C ILE A 7 -2.36 -3.91 5.40
N GLU A 8 -3.24 -3.82 4.42
CA GLU A 8 -4.69 -3.87 4.58
C GLU A 8 -5.33 -4.69 3.46
N GLY A 9 -6.36 -5.44 3.83
CA GLY A 9 -7.19 -6.20 2.93
C GLY A 9 -8.33 -6.85 3.70
N THR A 10 -9.38 -7.23 2.98
CA THR A 10 -10.49 -7.99 3.57
C THR A 10 -10.58 -9.35 2.89
N ASN A 11 -11.04 -10.35 3.64
CA ASN A 11 -11.22 -11.72 3.14
C ASN A 11 -9.91 -12.27 2.51
N ASP A 12 -10.01 -12.85 1.31
CA ASP A 12 -8.90 -13.49 0.58
C ASP A 12 -8.25 -12.56 -0.47
N GLU A 13 -8.27 -11.24 -0.24
CA GLU A 13 -7.62 -10.28 -1.14
C GLU A 13 -6.11 -10.59 -1.27
N GLN A 14 -5.67 -10.86 -2.51
CA GLN A 14 -4.30 -11.28 -2.82
C GLN A 14 -3.33 -10.09 -2.98
N PHE A 15 -3.88 -8.90 -3.25
CA PHE A 15 -3.12 -7.69 -3.50
C PHE A 15 -3.45 -6.63 -2.47
N ASN A 16 -2.41 -6.22 -1.75
CA ASN A 16 -2.52 -5.29 -0.64
C ASN A 16 -3.16 -3.97 -1.06
N ILE A 17 -3.95 -3.41 -0.16
CA ILE A 17 -4.42 -2.03 -0.26
C ILE A 17 -3.64 -1.23 0.78
N ILE A 18 -3.04 -0.14 0.36
CA ILE A 18 -2.40 0.83 1.25
C ILE A 18 -3.35 1.99 1.39
N THR A 19 -3.71 2.33 2.64
CA THR A 19 -4.72 3.35 2.92
C THR A 19 -4.16 4.42 3.85
N LEU A 20 -4.52 5.67 3.59
CA LEU A 20 -4.29 6.77 4.52
C LEU A 20 -5.62 7.35 4.97
N HIS A 21 -5.73 7.52 6.28
CA HIS A 21 -6.84 8.20 6.93
C HIS A 21 -6.33 9.47 7.61
N THR A 22 -7.01 10.59 7.38
CA THR A 22 -6.61 11.92 7.86
C THR A 22 -7.85 12.75 8.18
N ASP A 23 -7.63 13.94 8.75
CA ASP A 23 -8.66 14.97 8.80
C ASP A 23 -8.91 15.58 7.39
N THR A 24 -9.88 16.49 7.26
CA THR A 24 -10.22 17.12 5.98
C THR A 24 -9.02 17.85 5.34
N GLY A 25 -8.95 17.84 4.01
CA GLY A 25 -7.96 18.61 3.23
C GLY A 25 -6.72 17.83 2.77
N CYS A 26 -6.68 16.51 2.97
CA CYS A 26 -5.64 15.64 2.42
C CYS A 26 -6.19 14.77 1.28
N ALA A 27 -5.51 14.77 0.15
CA ALA A 27 -5.87 13.93 -1.00
C ALA A 27 -4.62 13.55 -1.80
N VAL A 28 -4.65 12.36 -2.41
CA VAL A 28 -3.59 11.93 -3.33
C VAL A 28 -3.59 12.84 -4.57
N THR A 29 -2.44 13.43 -4.88
CA THR A 29 -2.28 14.28 -6.07
C THR A 29 -1.75 13.45 -7.22
N LEU A 30 -2.36 13.58 -8.40
CA LEU A 30 -1.93 12.89 -9.63
C LEU A 30 -1.33 13.91 -10.63
N PRO A 31 -0.33 13.50 -11.44
CA PRO A 31 0.28 12.18 -11.47
C PRO A 31 1.18 11.94 -10.25
N ALA A 32 1.16 10.70 -9.72
CA ALA A 32 2.06 10.26 -8.66
C ALA A 32 2.97 9.13 -9.19
N PRO A 33 4.26 9.11 -8.82
CA PRO A 33 5.16 8.02 -9.18
C PRO A 33 4.83 6.79 -8.32
N MET A 34 3.88 5.98 -8.77
CA MET A 34 3.45 4.73 -8.13
C MET A 34 3.21 3.66 -9.18
N GLN A 35 3.37 2.39 -8.80
CA GLN A 35 3.03 1.24 -9.65
C GLN A 35 1.59 0.77 -9.42
N GLY A 36 1.06 0.98 -8.21
CA GLY A 36 -0.30 0.60 -7.84
C GLY A 36 -1.37 1.48 -8.48
N THR A 37 -2.62 1.06 -8.32
CA THR A 37 -3.80 1.74 -8.84
C THR A 37 -4.47 2.53 -7.72
N LEU A 38 -4.64 3.84 -7.90
CA LEU A 38 -5.43 4.66 -6.99
C LEU A 38 -6.90 4.23 -7.06
N ILE A 39 -7.43 3.72 -5.95
CA ILE A 39 -8.84 3.31 -5.85
C ILE A 39 -9.68 4.40 -5.17
N ARG A 40 -9.08 5.21 -4.29
CA ARG A 40 -9.76 6.34 -3.66
C ARG A 40 -8.78 7.49 -3.41
N LYS A 41 -9.20 8.71 -3.75
CA LYS A 41 -8.33 9.89 -3.77
C LYS A 41 -8.33 10.69 -2.46
N ASP A 42 -9.49 10.86 -1.84
CA ASP A 42 -9.68 11.69 -0.64
C ASP A 42 -9.30 10.89 0.61
N CYS A 43 -8.37 11.41 1.42
CA CYS A 43 -7.85 10.73 2.60
C CYS A 43 -8.66 11.05 3.87
N CYS A 44 -9.70 11.88 3.77
CA CYS A 44 -10.51 12.28 4.91
C CYS A 44 -11.34 11.13 5.46
N THR A 45 -11.28 10.88 6.78
CA THR A 45 -12.16 9.90 7.45
C THR A 45 -13.62 10.31 7.42
N ASN A 46 -13.94 11.60 7.42
CA ASN A 46 -15.32 12.06 7.36
C ASN A 46 -15.90 12.06 5.93
N ALA A 47 -15.18 11.52 4.95
CA ALA A 47 -15.71 11.27 3.61
C ALA A 47 -16.69 10.08 3.64
N VAL A 48 -17.31 9.80 2.49
CA VAL A 48 -18.21 8.65 2.33
C VAL A 48 -17.48 7.35 2.74
N GLU A 49 -18.15 6.52 3.54
CA GLU A 49 -17.68 5.19 4.02
C GLU A 49 -16.50 5.17 4.99
N TYR A 50 -15.87 6.30 5.33
CA TYR A 50 -14.67 6.38 6.17
C TYR A 50 -13.39 5.75 5.58
N ASP A 51 -13.40 5.28 4.32
CA ASP A 51 -12.31 4.46 3.78
C ASP A 51 -11.00 5.19 3.44
N GLY A 52 -10.86 6.49 3.72
CA GLY A 52 -9.61 7.21 3.44
C GLY A 52 -9.16 7.15 1.97
N CYS A 53 -7.88 7.35 1.68
CA CYS A 53 -7.36 7.26 0.31
C CYS A 53 -6.54 6.00 0.13
N GLY A 54 -7.02 5.13 -0.76
CA GLY A 54 -6.47 3.79 -0.99
C GLY A 54 -5.72 3.67 -2.31
N ILE A 55 -4.58 2.99 -2.29
CA ILE A 55 -3.86 2.52 -3.47
C ILE A 55 -3.77 1.01 -3.41
N LYS A 56 -4.33 0.32 -4.40
CA LYS A 56 -4.21 -1.13 -4.54
C LYS A 56 -2.88 -1.47 -5.23
N ALA A 57 -2.15 -2.43 -4.68
CA ALA A 57 -0.91 -2.93 -5.28
C ALA A 57 -1.16 -3.46 -6.71
N PRO A 58 -0.15 -3.43 -7.59
CA PRO A 58 -0.28 -3.99 -8.93
C PRO A 58 -0.72 -5.45 -8.87
N VAL A 59 -1.75 -5.80 -9.65
CA VAL A 59 -2.15 -7.20 -9.84
C VAL A 59 -1.07 -7.88 -10.67
N SER A 60 -0.58 -9.02 -10.17
CA SER A 60 0.43 -9.82 -10.85
C SER A 60 -0.01 -11.27 -10.99
N GLU A 61 0.01 -11.79 -12.20
CA GLU A 61 -0.18 -13.22 -12.47
C GLU A 61 1.16 -13.99 -12.51
N SER A 62 2.28 -13.27 -12.51
CA SER A 62 3.63 -13.83 -12.55
C SER A 62 4.45 -13.41 -11.33
N VAL A 63 5.38 -14.27 -10.94
CA VAL A 63 6.25 -14.06 -9.78
C VAL A 63 7.67 -13.69 -10.24
N SER A 64 8.11 -12.50 -9.89
CA SER A 64 9.45 -11.95 -10.10
C SER A 64 9.86 -11.05 -8.91
N GLU A 65 10.99 -10.35 -9.02
CA GLU A 65 11.44 -9.40 -7.98
C GLU A 65 10.52 -8.19 -7.83
N THR A 66 9.79 -7.79 -8.88
CA THR A 66 8.94 -6.59 -8.90
C THR A 66 7.46 -6.90 -9.18
N SER A 67 7.10 -8.17 -9.36
CA SER A 67 5.75 -8.63 -9.67
C SER A 67 5.46 -9.84 -8.81
N PHE A 68 4.60 -9.71 -7.81
CA PHE A 68 4.24 -10.81 -6.90
C PHE A 68 2.97 -10.45 -6.10
N PRO A 69 2.20 -11.45 -5.63
CA PRO A 69 1.12 -11.25 -4.66
C PRO A 69 1.66 -10.56 -3.41
N THR A 70 0.94 -9.55 -2.93
CA THR A 70 1.43 -8.65 -1.87
C THR A 70 0.71 -8.83 -0.54
N ALA A 71 -0.33 -9.67 -0.48
CA ALA A 71 -1.10 -9.89 0.74
C ALA A 71 -1.42 -11.38 1.01
N VAL A 72 -1.74 -11.64 2.28
CA VAL A 72 -2.34 -12.87 2.84
C VAL A 72 -1.73 -14.17 2.31
N HIS A 73 -2.55 -15.02 1.69
CA HIS A 73 -2.26 -16.42 1.44
C HIS A 73 -1.11 -16.58 0.45
N ASP A 74 -1.18 -15.89 -0.69
CA ASP A 74 -0.21 -16.08 -1.76
C ASP A 74 1.13 -15.40 -1.45
N PHE A 75 1.10 -14.26 -0.75
CA PHE A 75 2.33 -13.67 -0.23
C PHE A 75 3.01 -14.62 0.77
N ASN A 76 2.25 -15.25 1.68
CA ASN A 76 2.77 -16.22 2.63
C ASN A 76 3.29 -17.50 1.96
N ALA A 77 2.61 -18.01 0.93
CA ALA A 77 3.05 -19.16 0.14
C ALA A 77 4.41 -18.92 -0.55
N LEU A 78 4.72 -17.67 -0.87
CA LEU A 78 6.01 -17.24 -1.41
C LEU A 78 7.08 -16.98 -0.34
N GLY A 79 6.78 -17.31 0.92
CA GLY A 79 7.63 -17.09 2.08
C GLY A 79 7.48 -15.69 2.68
N SER A 80 6.46 -14.92 2.32
CA SER A 80 6.27 -13.51 2.72
C SER A 80 7.45 -12.62 2.28
N GLY A 81 7.58 -11.44 2.89
CA GLY A 81 8.56 -10.44 2.52
C GLY A 81 8.56 -9.28 3.50
N LEU A 82 9.09 -8.15 3.06
CA LEU A 82 9.13 -6.91 3.84
C LEU A 82 8.22 -5.86 3.23
N TYR A 83 7.71 -5.00 4.10
CA TYR A 83 7.13 -3.71 3.73
C TYR A 83 8.02 -2.60 4.29
N VAL A 84 8.50 -1.72 3.41
CA VAL A 84 9.33 -0.58 3.79
C VAL A 84 8.52 0.69 3.61
N THR A 85 8.26 1.37 4.72
CA THR A 85 7.58 2.68 4.73
C THR A 85 8.62 3.78 4.81
N TYR A 86 8.68 4.60 3.76
CA TYR A 86 9.40 5.87 3.77
C TYR A 86 8.43 7.00 4.04
N TRP A 87 8.61 7.68 5.17
CA TRP A 87 7.79 8.81 5.59
C TRP A 87 8.65 10.07 5.68
N SER A 88 8.24 11.11 4.95
CA SER A 88 8.88 12.42 4.96
C SER A 88 7.84 13.53 4.86
N SER A 89 8.27 14.79 4.98
CA SER A 89 7.42 15.95 4.71
C SER A 89 6.89 16.01 3.27
N ALA A 90 7.56 15.34 2.33
CA ALA A 90 7.11 15.26 0.93
C ALA A 90 6.00 14.21 0.70
N GLY A 91 5.72 13.38 1.71
CA GLY A 91 4.70 12.34 1.64
C GLY A 91 5.19 10.98 2.13
N ILE A 92 4.33 9.97 1.93
CA ILE A 92 4.51 8.59 2.36
C ILE A 92 4.66 7.71 1.12
N LYS A 93 5.64 6.80 1.14
CA LYS A 93 5.85 5.78 0.11
C LYS A 93 6.01 4.43 0.78
N ILE A 94 5.37 3.42 0.23
CA ILE A 94 5.41 2.06 0.78
C ILE A 94 5.83 1.11 -0.32
N TYR A 95 6.81 0.26 0.00
CA TYR A 95 7.41 -0.67 -0.93
C TYR A 95 7.30 -2.11 -0.39
N PRO A 96 6.52 -2.99 -1.04
CA PRO A 96 6.61 -4.41 -0.79
C PRO A 96 7.90 -4.97 -1.43
N SER A 97 8.53 -5.93 -0.77
CA SER A 97 9.69 -6.65 -1.31
C SER A 97 9.68 -8.11 -0.90
N ARG A 98 10.10 -8.97 -1.84
CA ARG A 98 10.40 -10.38 -1.55
C ARG A 98 11.83 -10.61 -1.05
N GLU A 99 12.74 -9.70 -1.38
CA GLU A 99 14.09 -9.73 -0.82
C GLU A 99 13.98 -9.41 0.67
N LYS A 100 14.70 -10.17 1.50
CA LYS A 100 14.70 -9.99 2.96
C LYS A 100 16.06 -9.57 3.49
N ARG A 101 17.08 -9.55 2.63
CA ARG A 101 18.43 -9.11 2.95
C ARG A 101 18.52 -7.61 2.73
N TYR A 102 18.51 -6.88 3.83
CA TYR A 102 18.84 -5.46 3.83
C TYR A 102 19.98 -5.22 4.80
N ARG A 103 20.93 -4.39 4.39
CA ARG A 103 22.00 -3.90 5.26
C ARG A 103 21.57 -2.54 5.78
N LEU A 104 21.37 -2.44 7.08
CA LEU A 104 21.31 -1.15 7.75
C LEU A 104 22.73 -0.55 7.66
N THR A 105 22.89 0.48 6.85
CA THR A 105 24.11 1.30 6.79
C THR A 105 23.90 2.57 7.58
#